data_AF-A0A7G6XBA0-F1
#
_entry.id   AF-A0A7G6XBA0-F1
#
_cell.length_a   1.000
_cell.length_b   1.000
_cell.length_c   1.000
_cell.angle_alpha   90.00
_cell.angle_beta   90.00
_cell.angle_gamma   90.00
#
_symmetry.space_group_name_H-M   'P 1'
#
loop_
_entity.id
_entity.type
_entity.pdbx_description
1 polymer ?
#
loop_
_entity_poly.entity_id
_entity_poly.type
_entity_poly.pdbx_seq_one_letter_code
_entity_poly.pdbx_strand_id
1 'polypeptide(L)'
;MTTPTHAFHLAQVNVATLLHPIDDPRIAPFVELLDPVNSAADGAPGFVWRLVEEGEADATGLRPAGEDVIVNLSVWENQEVLWDFAYRSGHLEVVRRRREWFERHVEAHMALWWVPAGHLPTVGEALERLSDLRAHGPSPRAFTFASSYTAAEAAPHAACAADAVDAAEAAAAV
;
A
#
# COMPACT_ATOMS: atom_id res chain seq x y z
N MET A 1 22.63 4.61 -12.41
CA MET A 1 21.22 4.31 -12.73
C MET A 1 21.12 2.81 -12.82
N THR A 2 20.57 2.18 -11.79
CA THR A 2 20.36 0.72 -11.76
C THR A 2 19.15 0.45 -12.64
N THR A 3 19.33 -0.27 -13.74
CA THR A 3 18.19 -0.73 -14.56
C THR A 3 17.34 -1.65 -13.69
N PRO A 4 16.02 -1.44 -13.59
CA PRO A 4 15.18 -2.34 -12.80
C PRO A 4 15.23 -3.76 -13.38
N THR A 5 15.42 -4.74 -12.51
CA THR A 5 15.50 -6.17 -12.88
C THR A 5 14.17 -6.70 -13.43
N HIS A 6 13.06 -6.08 -13.02
CA HIS A 6 11.70 -6.40 -13.46
C HIS A 6 11.11 -5.22 -14.25
N ALA A 7 10.31 -5.51 -15.30
CA ALA A 7 9.59 -4.49 -16.06
C ALA A 7 8.37 -3.93 -15.32
N PHE A 8 7.88 -4.66 -14.32
CA PHE A 8 6.76 -4.29 -13.46
C PHE A 8 7.12 -4.58 -12.00
N HIS A 9 6.56 -3.78 -11.10
CA HIS A 9 6.60 -3.98 -9.67
C HIS A 9 5.17 -4.16 -9.13
N LEU A 10 5.06 -4.68 -7.91
CA LEU A 10 3.80 -4.88 -7.23
C LEU A 10 3.57 -3.75 -6.23
N ALA A 11 2.51 -2.98 -6.42
CA ALA A 11 2.02 -2.01 -5.46
C ALA A 11 1.00 -2.66 -4.51
N GLN A 12 0.98 -2.18 -3.28
CA GLN A 12 0.10 -2.65 -2.23
C GLN A 12 -0.40 -1.48 -1.38
N VAL A 13 -1.70 -1.40 -1.18
CA VAL A 13 -2.34 -0.49 -0.22
C VAL A 13 -3.00 -1.28 0.91
N ASN A 14 -2.92 -0.75 2.12
CA ASN A 14 -3.75 -1.12 3.26
C ASN A 14 -4.41 0.14 3.81
N VAL A 15 -5.71 0.05 4.11
CA VAL A 15 -6.42 1.07 4.89
C VAL A 15 -6.97 0.45 6.16
N ALA A 16 -6.79 1.11 7.30
CA ALA A 16 -7.30 0.60 8.57
C ALA A 16 -7.82 1.72 9.45
N THR A 17 -9.04 1.55 9.95
CA THR A 17 -9.68 2.46 10.89
C THR A 17 -9.22 2.14 12.31
N LEU A 18 -8.65 3.12 13.00
CA LEU A 18 -8.24 3.03 14.40
C LEU A 18 -9.47 2.97 15.33
N LEU A 19 -9.33 2.26 16.44
CA LEU A 19 -10.35 2.21 17.50
C LEU A 19 -10.37 3.49 18.35
N HIS A 20 -9.24 4.21 18.39
CA HIS A 20 -9.01 5.42 19.18
C HIS A 20 -8.08 6.38 18.39
N PRO A 21 -8.05 7.68 18.72
CA PRO A 21 -7.10 8.62 18.12
C PRO A 21 -5.64 8.13 18.21
N ILE A 22 -4.80 8.51 17.24
CA ILE A 22 -3.42 8.00 17.13
C ILE A 22 -2.54 8.35 18.34
N ASP A 23 -2.86 9.44 19.04
CA ASP A 23 -2.18 9.92 20.25
C ASP A 23 -2.72 9.30 21.55
N ASP A 24 -3.75 8.44 21.48
CA ASP A 24 -4.30 7.75 22.64
C ASP A 24 -3.29 6.70 23.16
N PRO A 25 -3.07 6.61 24.49
CA PRO A 25 -2.16 5.63 25.08
C PRO A 25 -2.45 4.17 24.71
N ARG A 26 -3.69 3.85 24.31
CA ARG A 26 -4.07 2.51 23.82
C ARG A 26 -3.53 2.20 22.43
N ILE A 27 -3.24 3.22 21.62
CA ILE A 27 -2.64 3.12 20.29
C ILE A 27 -1.12 3.19 20.34
N ALA A 28 -0.53 3.70 21.42
CA ALA A 28 0.93 3.82 21.57
C ALA A 28 1.72 2.54 21.22
N PRO A 29 1.30 1.31 21.60
CA PRO A 29 2.01 0.10 21.19
C PRO A 29 2.03 -0.16 19.68
N PHE A 30 1.04 0.34 18.93
CA PHE A 30 1.06 0.31 17.46
C PHE A 30 2.05 1.33 16.91
N VAL A 31 2.03 2.56 17.44
CA VAL A 31 2.96 3.64 17.04
C VAL A 31 4.42 3.22 17.26
N GLU A 32 4.72 2.59 18.40
CA GLU A 32 6.05 2.05 18.72
C GLU A 32 6.53 0.97 17.74
N LEU A 33 5.62 0.30 17.02
CA LEU A 33 5.95 -0.71 16.02
C LEU A 33 6.17 -0.12 14.62
N LEU A 34 5.83 1.16 14.37
CA LEU A 34 5.99 1.79 13.05
C LEU A 34 7.45 1.81 12.62
N ASP A 35 8.33 2.39 13.43
CA ASP A 35 9.77 2.51 13.12
C ASP A 35 10.45 1.16 12.86
N PRO A 36 10.30 0.13 13.73
CA PRO A 36 10.85 -1.19 13.46
C PRO A 36 10.32 -1.83 12.17
N VAL A 37 9.01 -1.71 11.90
CA VAL A 37 8.38 -2.30 10.71
C VAL A 37 8.84 -1.59 9.44
N ASN A 38 8.85 -0.26 9.44
CA ASN A 38 9.31 0.56 8.34
C ASN A 38 10.79 0.30 8.04
N SER A 39 11.64 0.27 9.07
CA SER A 39 13.06 -0.05 8.93
C SER A 39 13.28 -1.48 8.39
N ALA A 40 12.44 -2.43 8.81
CA ALA A 40 12.50 -3.80 8.29
C ALA A 40 12.08 -3.89 6.82
N ALA A 41 11.11 -3.08 6.38
CA ALA A 41 10.74 -2.96 4.97
C ALA A 41 11.87 -2.32 4.16
N ASP A 42 12.40 -1.19 4.62
CA ASP A 42 13.47 -0.42 3.95
C ASP A 42 14.74 -1.28 3.76
N GLY A 43 15.01 -2.22 4.67
CA GLY A 43 16.12 -3.17 4.60
C GLY A 43 15.82 -4.49 3.88
N ALA A 44 14.58 -4.75 3.46
CA ALA A 44 14.19 -6.02 2.87
C ALA A 44 14.69 -6.14 1.41
N PRO A 45 15.33 -7.26 1.02
CA PRO A 45 15.66 -7.51 -0.38
C PRO A 45 14.41 -7.46 -1.27
N GLY A 46 14.44 -6.66 -2.33
CA GLY A 46 13.33 -6.49 -3.26
C GLY A 46 12.22 -5.54 -2.80
N PHE A 47 12.41 -4.84 -1.68
CA PHE A 47 11.63 -3.64 -1.38
C PHE A 47 12.03 -2.51 -2.31
N VAL A 48 11.04 -1.78 -2.84
CA VAL A 48 11.26 -0.70 -3.82
C VAL A 48 10.98 0.66 -3.20
N TRP A 49 9.83 0.82 -2.54
CA TRP A 49 9.39 2.11 -2.00
C TRP A 49 8.23 1.96 -1.00
N ARG A 50 8.05 2.94 -0.11
CA ARG A 50 6.84 3.14 0.68
C ARG A 50 6.47 4.61 0.75
N LEU A 51 5.18 4.86 0.94
CA LEU A 51 4.65 6.18 1.22
C LEU A 51 5.19 6.70 2.56
N VAL A 52 5.64 7.94 2.53
CA VAL A 52 6.01 8.76 3.68
C VAL A 52 5.41 10.14 3.48
N GLU A 53 5.01 10.79 4.56
CA GLU A 53 4.69 12.22 4.53
C GLU A 53 5.98 13.03 4.31
N GLU A 54 5.87 14.16 3.61
CA GLU A 54 7.02 14.98 3.27
C GLU A 54 7.69 15.52 4.55
N GLY A 55 8.95 15.15 4.75
CA GLY A 55 9.73 15.54 5.93
C GLY A 55 9.57 14.63 7.15
N GLU A 56 8.72 13.60 7.06
CA GLU A 56 8.41 12.68 8.16
C GLU A 56 8.97 11.27 7.94
N ALA A 57 8.94 10.44 8.99
CA ALA A 57 9.42 9.06 8.94
C ALA A 57 8.41 8.04 8.38
N ASP A 58 7.13 8.39 8.39
CA ASP A 58 6.02 7.53 7.98
C ASP A 58 4.85 8.32 7.37
N ALA A 59 3.81 7.60 6.94
CA ALA A 59 2.61 8.15 6.31
C ALA A 59 1.43 8.29 7.29
N THR A 60 1.64 8.03 8.58
CA THR A 60 0.57 8.03 9.60
C THR A 60 0.15 9.42 10.03
N GLY A 61 0.67 10.50 9.44
CA GLY A 61 0.06 11.83 9.48
C GLY A 61 -0.91 12.10 8.32
N LEU A 62 -0.80 11.35 7.22
CA LEU A 62 -1.69 11.48 6.07
C LEU A 62 -3.09 10.93 6.44
N ARG A 63 -4.13 11.76 6.30
CA ARG A 63 -5.54 11.39 6.57
C ARG A 63 -6.45 11.39 5.33
N PRO A 64 -6.04 10.75 4.22
CA PRO A 64 -6.76 10.85 2.94
C PRO A 64 -8.10 10.10 2.93
N ALA A 65 -8.33 9.20 3.88
CA ALA A 65 -9.51 8.35 3.96
C ALA A 65 -10.34 8.58 5.25
N GLY A 66 -10.02 9.64 6.01
CA GLY A 66 -10.67 10.01 7.28
C GLY A 66 -9.67 10.17 8.43
N GLU A 67 -10.07 10.92 9.46
CA GLU A 67 -9.24 11.27 10.63
C GLU A 67 -8.73 10.08 11.43
N ASP A 68 -9.49 8.98 11.45
CA ASP A 68 -9.12 7.75 12.16
C ASP A 68 -8.59 6.67 11.22
N VAL A 69 -8.34 6.98 9.95
CA VAL A 69 -7.92 5.98 8.95
C VAL A 69 -6.44 6.10 8.63
N ILE A 70 -5.70 5.04 8.94
CA ILE A 70 -4.31 4.87 8.54
C ILE A 70 -4.26 4.29 7.12
N VAL A 71 -3.43 4.89 6.27
CA VAL A 71 -3.14 4.40 4.92
C VAL A 71 -1.66 4.05 4.81
N ASN A 72 -1.38 2.78 4.52
CA ASN A 72 -0.05 2.33 4.18
C ASN A 72 -0.02 1.96 2.70
N LEU A 73 1.00 2.43 1.99
CA LEU A 73 1.20 2.19 0.57
C LEU A 73 2.66 1.84 0.32
N SER A 74 2.90 0.75 -0.38
CA SER A 74 4.25 0.25 -0.64
C SER A 74 4.37 -0.39 -2.03
N VAL A 75 5.60 -0.44 -2.54
CA VAL A 75 5.96 -1.07 -3.81
C VAL A 75 7.10 -2.07 -3.59
N TRP A 76 6.97 -3.22 -4.22
CA TRP A 76 7.85 -4.38 -4.10
C TRP A 76 8.18 -4.94 -5.47
N GLU A 77 9.32 -5.61 -5.62
CA GLU A 77 9.71 -6.20 -6.91
C GLU A 77 8.69 -7.22 -7.43
N ASN A 78 8.10 -8.02 -6.53
CA ASN A 78 7.11 -9.04 -6.87
C ASN A 78 6.26 -9.46 -5.65
N GLN A 79 5.32 -10.37 -5.90
CA GLN A 79 4.38 -10.85 -4.89
C GLN A 79 5.05 -11.73 -3.83
N GLU A 80 6.05 -12.54 -4.21
CA GLU A 80 6.77 -13.42 -3.30
C GLU A 80 7.51 -12.62 -2.23
N VAL A 81 8.22 -11.56 -2.63
CA VAL A 81 8.96 -10.68 -1.72
C VAL A 81 8.01 -9.99 -0.73
N LEU A 82 6.92 -9.41 -1.23
CA LEU A 82 5.91 -8.78 -0.37
C LEU A 82 5.30 -9.80 0.60
N TRP A 83 5.01 -11.03 0.15
CA TRP A 83 4.45 -12.08 0.99
C TRP A 83 5.43 -12.47 2.11
N ASP A 84 6.71 -12.64 1.78
CA ASP A 84 7.76 -12.96 2.74
C ASP A 84 7.91 -11.86 3.79
N PHE A 85 7.89 -10.59 3.38
CA PHE A 85 7.85 -9.48 4.32
C PHE A 85 6.60 -9.53 5.20
N ALA A 86 5.41 -9.68 4.61
CA ALA A 86 4.15 -9.60 5.34
C ALA A 86 3.99 -10.71 6.39
N TYR A 87 4.50 -11.92 6.12
CA TYR A 87 4.22 -13.11 6.92
C TYR A 87 5.44 -13.80 7.54
N ARG A 88 6.68 -13.43 7.17
CA ARG A 88 7.92 -14.00 7.74
C ARG A 88 8.85 -12.96 8.39
N SER A 89 8.42 -11.71 8.53
CA SER A 89 9.18 -10.64 9.21
C SER A 89 8.57 -10.22 10.56
N GLY A 90 9.17 -9.21 11.20
CA GLY A 90 8.62 -8.54 12.38
C GLY A 90 7.22 -7.94 12.18
N HIS A 91 6.81 -7.67 10.92
CA HIS A 91 5.46 -7.23 10.57
C HIS A 91 4.36 -8.22 11.00
N LEU A 92 4.69 -9.51 11.14
CA LEU A 92 3.74 -10.53 11.58
C LEU A 92 3.15 -10.23 12.97
N GLU A 93 3.89 -9.53 13.85
CA GLU A 93 3.36 -9.11 15.15
C GLU A 93 2.19 -8.16 15.00
N VAL A 94 2.33 -7.12 14.16
CA VAL A 94 1.27 -6.16 13.85
C VAL A 94 0.05 -6.89 13.28
N VAL A 95 0.27 -7.81 12.34
CA VAL A 95 -0.81 -8.60 11.74
C VAL A 95 -1.56 -9.41 12.81
N ARG A 96 -0.87 -10.04 13.76
CA ARG A 96 -1.48 -10.85 14.82
C ARG A 96 -2.29 -10.00 15.80
N ARG A 97 -1.77 -8.84 16.16
CA ARG A 97 -2.33 -7.95 17.19
C ARG A 97 -3.24 -6.86 16.65
N ARG A 98 -3.42 -6.75 15.32
CA ARG A 98 -4.22 -5.71 14.65
C ARG A 98 -5.58 -5.39 15.28
N ARG A 99 -6.26 -6.37 15.88
CA ARG A 99 -7.56 -6.18 16.54
C ARG A 99 -7.51 -5.38 17.85
N GLU A 100 -6.32 -5.18 18.40
CA GLU A 100 -6.09 -4.33 19.57
C GLU A 100 -6.20 -2.83 19.20
N TRP A 101 -5.94 -2.48 17.94
CA TRP A 101 -5.81 -1.09 17.50
C TRP A 101 -6.78 -0.70 16.39
N PHE A 102 -7.22 -1.66 15.58
CA PHE A 102 -8.04 -1.40 14.41
C PHE A 102 -9.42 -2.04 14.50
N GLU A 103 -10.41 -1.35 13.95
CA GLU A 103 -11.73 -1.90 13.72
C GLU A 103 -11.66 -3.13 12.81
N ARG A 104 -12.64 -4.02 12.98
CA ARG A 104 -12.78 -5.17 12.08
C ARG A 104 -13.20 -4.67 10.70
N HIS A 105 -12.37 -4.94 9.69
CA HIS A 105 -12.74 -4.69 8.30
C HIS A 105 -13.98 -5.52 7.90
N VAL A 106 -15.03 -4.81 7.47
CA VAL A 106 -16.26 -5.41 6.93
C VAL A 106 -16.15 -5.58 5.41
N GLU A 107 -15.35 -4.75 4.76
CA GLU A 107 -15.05 -4.75 3.33
C GLU A 107 -13.57 -5.05 3.06
N ALA A 108 -13.18 -5.11 1.78
CA ALA A 108 -11.78 -5.19 1.40
C ALA A 108 -11.01 -3.97 1.97
N HIS A 109 -9.93 -4.22 2.67
CA HIS A 109 -9.07 -3.19 3.29
C HIS A 109 -7.68 -3.15 2.65
N MET A 110 -7.38 -4.11 1.79
CA MET A 110 -6.11 -4.27 1.11
C MET A 110 -6.36 -4.47 -0.37
N ALA A 111 -5.58 -3.81 -1.21
CA ALA A 111 -5.51 -4.10 -2.64
C ALA A 111 -4.06 -4.23 -3.10
N LEU A 112 -3.86 -5.09 -4.08
CA LEU A 112 -2.61 -5.32 -4.81
C LEU A 112 -2.84 -5.00 -6.28
N TRP A 113 -1.85 -4.39 -6.94
CA TRP A 113 -1.89 -4.18 -8.39
C TRP A 113 -0.48 -4.05 -8.96
N TRP A 114 -0.32 -4.38 -10.24
CA TRP A 114 0.97 -4.24 -10.91
C TRP A 114 1.13 -2.82 -11.45
N VAL A 115 2.32 -2.25 -11.25
CA VAL A 115 2.71 -0.94 -11.76
C VAL A 115 3.97 -1.09 -12.63
N PRO A 116 4.16 -0.27 -13.68
CA PRO A 116 5.42 -0.26 -14.42
C PRO A 116 6.60 0.02 -13.47
N ALA A 117 7.75 -0.62 -13.71
CA ALA A 117 8.92 -0.37 -12.88
C ALA A 117 9.34 1.11 -12.95
N GLY A 118 9.53 1.72 -11.79
CA GLY A 118 9.80 3.16 -11.65
C GLY A 118 8.56 4.01 -11.38
N HIS A 119 7.34 3.47 -11.55
CA HIS A 119 6.12 4.14 -11.13
C HIS A 119 5.95 4.08 -9.62
N LEU A 120 5.73 5.23 -8.98
CA LEU A 120 5.41 5.33 -7.56
C LEU A 120 3.94 5.76 -7.44
N PRO A 121 3.05 4.87 -6.96
CA PRO A 121 1.63 5.16 -6.94
C PRO A 121 1.31 6.28 -5.95
N THR A 122 0.32 7.10 -6.31
CA THR A 122 -0.22 8.12 -5.41
C THR A 122 -1.24 7.52 -4.45
N VAL A 123 -1.55 8.24 -3.37
CA VAL A 123 -2.65 7.88 -2.47
C VAL A 123 -3.99 7.85 -3.21
N GLY A 124 -4.22 8.78 -4.14
CA GLY A 124 -5.44 8.82 -4.95
C GLY A 124 -5.60 7.57 -5.81
N GLU A 125 -4.54 7.15 -6.50
CA GLU A 125 -4.51 5.90 -7.26
C GLU A 125 -4.80 4.71 -6.34
N ALA A 126 -4.15 4.64 -5.18
CA ALA A 126 -4.31 3.53 -4.25
C ALA A 126 -5.76 3.39 -3.74
N LEU A 127 -6.41 4.52 -3.43
CA LEU A 127 -7.81 4.55 -3.00
C LEU A 127 -8.78 4.20 -4.13
N GLU A 128 -8.49 4.61 -5.38
CA GLU A 128 -9.23 4.17 -6.57
C GLU A 128 -9.17 2.64 -6.70
N ARG A 129 -7.97 2.04 -6.66
CA ARG A 129 -7.80 0.58 -6.76
C ARG A 129 -8.55 -0.18 -5.69
N LEU A 130 -8.53 0.33 -4.46
CA LEU A 130 -9.27 -0.28 -3.37
C LEU A 130 -10.79 -0.16 -3.56
N SER A 131 -11.27 0.99 -4.05
CA SER A 131 -12.69 1.19 -4.40
C SER A 131 -13.13 0.23 -5.51
N ASP A 132 -12.33 0.10 -6.57
CA ASP A 132 -12.57 -0.84 -7.68
C ASP A 132 -12.71 -2.28 -7.17
N LEU A 133 -11.81 -2.72 -6.29
CA LEU A 133 -11.84 -4.05 -5.69
C LEU A 133 -13.10 -4.27 -4.83
N ARG A 134 -13.54 -3.26 -4.07
CA ARG A 134 -14.77 -3.34 -3.25
C ARG A 134 -16.03 -3.43 -4.11
N ALA A 135 -16.09 -2.63 -5.18
CA ALA A 135 -17.27 -2.54 -6.04
C ALA A 135 -17.41 -3.75 -6.98
N HIS A 136 -16.30 -4.26 -7.51
CA HIS A 136 -16.32 -5.24 -8.61
C HIS A 136 -15.68 -6.59 -8.25
N GLY A 137 -15.02 -6.69 -7.10
CA GLY A 137 -14.23 -7.87 -6.73
C GLY A 137 -12.87 -7.92 -7.43
N PRO A 138 -12.08 -8.99 -7.20
CA PRO A 138 -10.72 -9.11 -7.73
C PRO A 138 -10.68 -9.09 -9.26
N SER A 139 -9.73 -8.35 -9.82
CA SER A 139 -9.45 -8.27 -11.25
C SER A 139 -7.96 -7.92 -11.50
N PRO A 140 -7.45 -7.98 -12.74
CA PRO A 140 -6.08 -7.54 -13.03
C PRO A 140 -5.82 -6.05 -12.71
N ARG A 141 -6.87 -5.22 -12.55
CA ARG A 141 -6.75 -3.82 -12.10
C ARG A 141 -6.46 -3.68 -10.61
N ALA A 142 -7.03 -4.56 -9.78
CA ALA A 142 -6.90 -4.53 -8.33
C ALA A 142 -7.32 -5.89 -7.75
N PHE A 143 -6.48 -6.47 -6.91
CA PHE A 143 -6.65 -7.85 -6.44
C PHE A 143 -6.09 -8.08 -5.04
N THR A 144 -6.08 -9.33 -4.58
CA THR A 144 -5.59 -9.71 -3.24
C THR A 144 -4.65 -10.91 -3.31
N PHE A 145 -3.94 -11.24 -2.23
CA PHE A 145 -3.14 -12.48 -2.18
C PHE A 145 -3.96 -13.74 -2.46
N ALA A 146 -5.25 -13.77 -2.10
CA ALA A 146 -6.13 -14.92 -2.30
C ALA A 146 -6.59 -15.07 -3.76
N SER A 147 -6.48 -14.02 -4.56
CA SER A 147 -6.88 -14.00 -5.97
C SER A 147 -5.84 -13.19 -6.73
N SER A 148 -4.68 -13.78 -6.96
CA SER A 148 -3.54 -13.10 -7.59
C SER A 148 -3.62 -13.11 -9.11
N TYR A 149 -3.04 -12.08 -9.72
CA TYR A 149 -2.83 -11.99 -11.16
C TYR A 149 -1.35 -11.78 -11.45
N THR A 150 -0.90 -12.20 -12.62
CA THR A 150 0.46 -11.94 -13.11
C THR A 150 0.60 -10.53 -13.68
N ALA A 151 1.82 -10.00 -13.73
CA ALA A 151 2.09 -8.73 -14.39
C ALA A 151 1.66 -8.72 -15.86
N ALA A 152 1.76 -9.86 -16.56
CA ALA A 152 1.32 -10.00 -17.95
C ALA A 152 -0.19 -9.83 -18.11
N GLU A 153 -0.99 -10.37 -17.18
CA GLU A 153 -2.46 -10.20 -17.18
C GLU A 153 -2.87 -8.77 -16.85
N ALA A 154 -2.11 -8.07 -16.01
CA ALA A 154 -2.39 -6.70 -15.59
C ALA A 154 -1.84 -5.62 -16.53
N ALA A 155 -0.84 -5.93 -17.36
CA ALA A 155 -0.17 -4.98 -18.24
C ALA A 155 -1.11 -4.11 -19.10
N PRO A 156 -2.21 -4.63 -19.69
CA PRO A 156 -3.16 -3.81 -20.44
C PRO A 156 -3.86 -2.74 -19.60
N HIS A 157 -3.91 -2.92 -18.28
CA HIS A 157 -4.61 -2.06 -17.34
C HIS A 157 -3.68 -1.15 -16.53
N ALA A 158 -2.38 -1.42 -16.53
CA ALA A 158 -1.36 -0.64 -15.82
C ALA A 158 -0.98 0.64 -16.58
N ALA A 159 -0.86 0.58 -17.92
CA ALA A 159 -0.51 1.73 -18.75
C ALA A 159 -1.57 2.84 -18.72
N CYS A 160 -2.86 2.46 -18.68
CA CYS A 160 -3.97 3.41 -18.71
C CYS A 160 -4.09 4.27 -17.43
N ALA A 161 -3.44 3.87 -16.34
CA ALA A 161 -3.45 4.63 -15.08
C ALA A 161 -2.35 5.70 -15.02
N ALA A 162 -1.17 5.43 -15.58
CA ALA A 162 -0.10 6.42 -15.69
C ALA A 162 -0.54 7.63 -16.56
N ASP A 163 -1.18 7.35 -17.70
CA ASP A 163 -1.69 8.39 -18.61
C ASP A 163 -2.82 9.25 -18.00
N ALA A 164 -3.60 8.70 -17.06
CA ALA A 164 -4.71 9.39 -16.42
C ALA A 164 -4.25 10.31 -15.26
N VAL A 165 -3.20 9.93 -14.55
CA VAL A 165 -2.59 10.74 -13.47
C VAL A 165 -1.85 11.95 -14.06
N ASP A 166 -1.06 11.75 -15.12
CA ASP A 166 -0.39 12.84 -15.84
C ASP A 166 -1.40 13.87 -16.38
N ALA A 167 -2.55 13.41 -16.89
CA ALA A 167 -3.60 14.30 -17.37
C ALA A 167 -4.30 15.09 -16.25
N ALA A 168 -4.45 14.49 -15.06
CA ALA A 168 -5.05 15.14 -13.90
C ALA A 168 -4.12 16.16 -13.23
N GLU A 169 -2.82 15.86 -13.11
CA GLU A 169 -1.81 16.80 -12.60
C GLU A 169 -1.60 17.98 -13.55
N ALA A 170 -1.61 17.75 -14.87
CA ALA A 170 -1.53 18.81 -15.87
C ALA A 170 -2.75 19.75 -15.84
N ALA A 171 -3.93 19.25 -15.47
CA ALA A 171 -5.16 20.06 -15.36
C ALA A 171 -5.22 20.87 -14.05
N ALA A 172 -4.52 20.45 -12.99
CA ALA A 172 -4.44 21.18 -11.72
C ALA A 172 -3.41 22.33 -11.72
N ALA A 173 -2.52 22.36 -12.73
CA ALA A 173 -1.46 23.36 -12.89
C ALA A 173 -1.83 24.55 -13.80
N VAL A 174 -3.11 24.68 -14.20
CA VAL A 174 -3.65 25.75 -15.08
C VAL A 174 -4.70 26.56 -14.33
#